data_AF-A0A7W0FUL4-F1
#
_entry.id   AF-A0A7W0FUL4-F1
#
_cell.length_a   1.000
_cell.length_b   1.000
_cell.length_c   1.000
_cell.angle_alpha   90.00
_cell.angle_beta   90.00
_cell.angle_gamma   90.00
#
_symmetry.space_group_name_H-M   'P 1'
#
loop_
_entity.id
_entity.type
_entity.pdbx_description
1 polymer ?
#
loop_
_entity_poly.entity_id
_entity_poly.type
_entity_poly.pdbx_seq_one_letter_code
_entity_poly.pdbx_strand_id
1 'polypeptide(L)'
;MKNVKLIFGCLALLLSRGEIHAHCQMPCGIYHDDMVYDQIDQYVETMYKGISVLNNNKFSNPKERNEFVRWVLEKDQASDEAASLMCKYFLQQKIKSGEPDTVKRLVSLHKLLCNLVIIKQNVDLKFIETFSDEWEQFKLMFHREGYECDMEKIRMKKEALKKAAAAAVHDHDHEHGNEHEHSHEHGHDGEHDHKHPPAK
;
A
#
# COMPACT_ATOMS: atom_id res chain seq x y z
N MET A 1 -5.65 -36.20 48.99
CA MET A 1 -5.23 -36.68 47.65
C MET A 1 -6.25 -36.42 46.53
N LYS A 2 -7.54 -36.74 46.67
CA LYS A 2 -8.55 -36.52 45.58
C LYS A 2 -8.54 -35.09 45.02
N ASN A 3 -8.52 -34.07 45.89
CA ASN A 3 -8.59 -32.65 45.50
C ASN A 3 -7.38 -32.22 44.66
N VAL A 4 -6.18 -32.78 44.92
CA VAL A 4 -4.96 -32.48 44.14
C VAL A 4 -5.06 -33.02 42.71
N LYS A 5 -5.65 -34.21 42.52
CA LYS A 5 -5.91 -34.76 41.19
C LYS A 5 -6.95 -33.92 40.42
N LEU A 6 -7.95 -33.37 41.12
CA LEU A 6 -8.94 -32.47 40.53
C LEU A 6 -8.29 -31.17 40.02
N ILE A 7 -7.45 -30.54 40.85
CA ILE A 7 -6.72 -29.31 40.51
C ILE A 7 -5.79 -29.53 39.31
N PHE A 8 -5.04 -30.64 39.29
CA PHE A 8 -4.19 -30.99 38.14
C PHE A 8 -4.99 -31.23 36.85
N GLY A 9 -6.18 -31.85 36.94
CA GLY A 9 -7.07 -32.05 35.79
C GLY A 9 -7.59 -30.73 35.21
N CYS A 10 -8.01 -29.79 36.06
CA CYS A 10 -8.45 -28.47 35.62
C CYS A 10 -7.32 -27.64 35.00
N LEU A 11 -6.10 -27.73 35.54
CA LEU A 11 -4.93 -27.04 34.99
C LEU A 11 -4.54 -27.58 33.60
N ALA A 12 -4.67 -28.88 33.38
CA ALA A 12 -4.41 -29.49 32.06
C ALA A 12 -5.41 -29.01 30.98
N LEU A 13 -6.70 -28.86 31.32
CA LEU A 13 -7.71 -28.32 30.38
C LEU A 13 -7.48 -26.84 30.03
N LEU A 14 -6.93 -26.04 30.95
CA LEU A 14 -6.62 -24.62 30.69
C LEU A 14 -5.37 -24.43 29.81
N LEU A 15 -4.52 -25.45 29.70
CA LEU A 15 -3.31 -25.43 28.87
C LEU A 15 -3.54 -26.01 27.46
N SER A 16 -4.63 -26.76 27.23
CA SER A 16 -5.04 -27.19 25.90
C SER A 16 -5.70 -26.05 25.11
N ARG A 17 -4.90 -25.06 24.71
CA ARG A 17 -5.27 -24.16 23.60
C ARG A 17 -5.25 -24.97 22.31
N GLY A 18 -6.40 -25.54 21.95
CA GLY A 18 -6.61 -25.98 20.57
C GLY A 18 -6.57 -24.76 19.66
N GLU A 19 -5.64 -24.73 18.71
CA GLU A 19 -5.65 -23.74 17.65
C GLU A 19 -6.86 -24.00 16.76
N ILE A 20 -7.94 -23.25 17.01
CA ILE A 20 -9.13 -23.30 16.19
C ILE A 20 -8.81 -22.56 14.88
N HIS A 21 -8.16 -23.25 13.94
CA HIS A 21 -8.16 -22.88 12.52
C HIS A 21 -9.58 -23.04 11.94
N ALA A 22 -10.50 -22.21 12.41
CA ALA A 22 -11.84 -22.06 11.86
C ALA A 22 -11.74 -21.30 10.53
N HIS A 23 -11.61 -22.04 9.45
CA HIS A 23 -12.13 -21.65 8.15
C HIS A 23 -12.56 -22.89 7.37
N CYS A 24 -13.50 -23.64 7.96
CA CYS A 24 -14.30 -24.59 7.21
C CYS A 24 -14.92 -23.87 6.00
N GLN A 25 -14.77 -24.44 4.80
CA GLN A 25 -15.32 -23.90 3.55
C GLN A 25 -16.85 -24.06 3.44
N MET A 26 -17.52 -24.16 4.59
CA MET A 26 -18.97 -24.18 4.72
C MET A 26 -19.50 -22.75 4.71
N PRO A 27 -20.70 -22.49 4.17
CA PRO A 27 -21.33 -21.17 4.19
C PRO A 27 -21.82 -20.83 5.61
N CYS A 28 -20.91 -20.49 6.50
CA CYS A 28 -21.19 -20.13 7.90
C CYS A 28 -21.65 -18.67 8.06
N GLY A 29 -21.36 -17.79 7.09
CA GLY A 29 -21.66 -16.36 7.17
C GLY A 29 -20.77 -15.58 8.15
N ILE A 30 -19.70 -16.19 8.68
CA ILE A 30 -18.84 -15.61 9.74
C ILE A 30 -17.61 -14.88 9.16
N TYR A 31 -17.32 -15.05 7.87
CA TYR A 31 -16.22 -14.30 7.23
C TYR A 31 -16.57 -12.81 7.16
N HIS A 32 -15.86 -12.02 7.96
CA HIS A 32 -15.79 -10.58 7.80
C HIS A 32 -14.69 -10.31 6.78
N ASP A 33 -15.03 -9.64 5.67
CA ASP A 33 -14.09 -9.31 4.59
C ASP A 33 -12.84 -8.60 5.16
N ASP A 34 -13.04 -7.68 6.11
CA ASP A 34 -12.01 -6.93 6.83
C ASP A 34 -10.95 -7.84 7.47
N MET A 35 -11.35 -8.95 8.12
CA MET A 35 -10.38 -9.88 8.72
C MET A 35 -9.51 -10.59 7.68
N VAL A 36 -10.04 -10.84 6.49
CA VAL A 36 -9.25 -11.41 5.38
C VAL A 36 -8.35 -10.34 4.77
N TYR A 37 -8.80 -9.09 4.74
CA TYR A 37 -7.99 -7.96 4.29
C TYR A 37 -6.81 -7.71 5.25
N ASP A 38 -7.07 -7.56 6.54
CA ASP A 38 -6.05 -7.39 7.59
C ASP A 38 -5.02 -8.53 7.57
N GLN A 39 -5.48 -9.78 7.39
CA GLN A 39 -4.57 -10.93 7.37
C GLN A 39 -3.64 -10.93 6.14
N ILE A 40 -4.12 -10.48 4.98
CA ILE A 40 -3.30 -10.33 3.77
C ILE A 40 -2.36 -9.14 3.92
N ASP A 41 -2.84 -8.01 4.45
CA ASP A 41 -2.03 -6.82 4.71
C ASP A 41 -0.88 -7.15 5.69
N GLN A 42 -1.11 -7.97 6.73
CA GLN A 42 -0.07 -8.48 7.63
C GLN A 42 0.99 -9.35 6.91
N TYR A 43 0.59 -10.16 5.92
CA TYR A 43 1.55 -10.91 5.11
C TYR A 43 2.38 -9.97 4.23
N VAL A 44 1.77 -8.93 3.65
CA VAL A 44 2.47 -7.90 2.87
C VAL A 44 3.48 -7.12 3.72
N GLU A 45 3.13 -6.75 4.95
CA GLU A 45 4.07 -6.15 5.90
C GLU A 45 5.25 -7.07 6.22
N THR A 46 4.99 -8.38 6.36
CA THR A 46 6.03 -9.39 6.61
C THR A 46 6.96 -9.54 5.41
N MET A 47 6.43 -9.56 4.19
CA MET A 47 7.21 -9.57 2.95
C MET A 47 8.04 -8.28 2.79
N TYR A 48 7.45 -7.11 3.03
CA TYR A 48 8.13 -5.81 3.01
C TYR A 48 9.31 -5.78 3.99
N LYS A 49 9.07 -6.22 5.24
CA LYS A 49 10.09 -6.28 6.29
C LYS A 49 11.20 -7.26 5.93
N GLY A 50 10.86 -8.44 5.39
CA GLY A 50 11.82 -9.40 4.88
C GLY A 50 12.74 -8.80 3.83
N ILE A 51 12.18 -8.20 2.77
CA ILE A 51 12.97 -7.52 1.73
C ILE A 51 13.82 -6.38 2.30
N SER A 52 13.26 -5.56 3.20
CA SER A 52 13.98 -4.46 3.85
C SER A 52 15.17 -4.95 4.68
N VAL A 53 15.05 -6.07 5.40
CA VAL A 53 16.20 -6.65 6.11
C VAL A 53 17.22 -7.24 5.14
N LEU A 54 16.78 -7.97 4.11
CA LEU A 54 17.68 -8.56 3.10
C LEU A 54 18.54 -7.50 2.40
N ASN A 55 17.95 -6.36 2.03
CA ASN A 55 18.67 -5.24 1.39
C ASN A 55 19.68 -4.53 2.30
N ASN A 56 19.47 -4.57 3.63
CA ASN A 56 20.35 -3.93 4.61
C ASN A 56 21.36 -4.89 5.26
N ASN A 57 21.24 -6.19 5.01
CA ASN A 57 22.07 -7.23 5.62
C ASN A 57 23.39 -7.42 4.84
N LYS A 58 24.53 -7.26 5.53
CA LYS A 58 25.88 -7.34 4.93
C LYS A 58 26.39 -8.76 4.71
N PHE A 59 25.69 -9.79 5.18
CA PHE A 59 26.02 -11.20 5.05
C PHE A 59 27.42 -11.60 5.61
N SER A 60 28.03 -10.75 6.44
CA SER A 60 29.47 -10.78 6.77
C SER A 60 29.83 -11.86 7.79
N ASN A 61 28.96 -12.09 8.78
CA ASN A 61 29.21 -13.00 9.90
C ASN A 61 28.11 -14.08 10.05
N PRO A 62 28.33 -15.13 10.86
CA PRO A 62 27.36 -16.23 10.99
C PRO A 62 25.96 -15.80 11.46
N LYS A 63 25.86 -14.76 12.31
CA LYS A 63 24.56 -14.23 12.76
C LYS A 63 23.82 -13.57 11.60
N GLU A 64 24.49 -12.68 10.86
CA GLU A 64 23.93 -12.02 9.66
C GLU A 64 23.50 -13.03 8.59
N ARG A 65 24.30 -14.08 8.34
CA ARG A 65 23.93 -15.14 7.39
C ARG A 65 22.71 -15.94 7.82
N ASN A 66 22.61 -16.28 9.11
CA ASN A 66 21.42 -16.94 9.66
C ASN A 66 20.17 -16.05 9.53
N GLU A 67 20.29 -14.76 9.87
CA GLU A 67 19.21 -13.79 9.71
C GLU A 67 18.77 -13.63 8.25
N PHE A 68 19.73 -13.56 7.30
CA PHE A 68 19.43 -13.51 5.87
C PHE A 68 18.63 -14.73 5.40
N VAL A 69 19.11 -15.95 5.70
CA VAL A 69 18.41 -17.18 5.32
C VAL A 69 17.00 -17.24 5.94
N ARG A 70 16.85 -16.82 7.20
CA ARG A 70 15.54 -16.76 7.85
C ARG A 70 14.58 -15.79 7.16
N TRP A 71 15.02 -14.59 6.79
CA TRP A 71 14.15 -13.63 6.09
C TRP A 71 13.82 -14.02 4.64
N VAL A 72 14.69 -14.79 3.96
CA VAL A 72 14.34 -15.44 2.69
C VAL A 72 13.21 -16.46 2.88
N LEU A 73 13.30 -17.33 3.91
CA LEU A 73 12.26 -18.32 4.19
C LEU A 73 10.94 -17.67 4.64
N GLU A 74 11.01 -16.68 5.54
CA GLU A 74 9.84 -15.99 6.10
C GLU A 74 9.03 -15.24 5.03
N LYS A 75 9.69 -14.48 4.14
CA LYS A 75 8.97 -13.77 3.06
C LYS A 75 8.33 -14.74 2.07
N ASP A 76 8.98 -15.88 1.82
CA ASP A 76 8.47 -16.90 0.90
C ASP A 76 7.27 -17.64 1.49
N GLN A 77 7.30 -17.95 2.78
CA GLN A 77 6.17 -18.52 3.50
C GLN A 77 4.99 -17.52 3.58
N ALA A 78 5.22 -16.25 3.93
CA ALA A 78 4.19 -15.22 3.93
C ALA A 78 3.54 -15.03 2.54
N SER A 79 4.33 -15.16 1.47
CA SER A 79 3.83 -15.13 0.09
C SER A 79 2.90 -16.32 -0.22
N ASP A 80 3.27 -17.53 0.22
CA ASP A 80 2.47 -18.74 0.01
C ASP A 80 1.19 -18.75 0.86
N GLU A 81 1.25 -18.24 2.09
CA GLU A 81 0.09 -18.11 2.98
C GLU A 81 -0.92 -17.08 2.44
N ALA A 82 -0.45 -15.93 1.96
CA ALA A 82 -1.27 -14.96 1.24
C ALA A 82 -1.92 -15.59 -0.01
N ALA A 83 -1.15 -16.26 -0.86
CA ALA A 83 -1.66 -16.94 -2.06
C ALA A 83 -2.71 -18.01 -1.71
N SER A 84 -2.48 -18.79 -0.64
CA SER A 84 -3.40 -19.81 -0.14
C SER A 84 -4.72 -19.20 0.32
N LEU A 85 -4.67 -18.14 1.13
CA LEU A 85 -5.84 -17.42 1.63
C LEU A 85 -6.63 -16.78 0.48
N MET A 86 -5.94 -16.11 -0.44
CA MET A 86 -6.56 -15.49 -1.61
C MET A 86 -7.27 -16.51 -2.53
N CYS A 87 -6.66 -17.68 -2.76
CA CYS A 87 -7.29 -18.78 -3.50
C CYS A 87 -8.51 -19.34 -2.75
N LYS A 88 -8.37 -19.64 -1.46
CA LYS A 88 -9.44 -20.24 -0.65
C LYS A 88 -10.64 -19.31 -0.47
N TYR A 89 -10.41 -18.00 -0.35
CA TYR A 89 -11.46 -17.04 -0.06
C TYR A 89 -12.00 -16.38 -1.34
N PHE A 90 -11.17 -15.70 -2.12
CA PHE A 90 -11.69 -14.97 -3.29
C PHE A 90 -12.02 -15.90 -4.45
N LEU A 91 -11.09 -16.76 -4.88
CA LEU A 91 -11.30 -17.62 -6.05
C LEU A 91 -12.41 -18.67 -5.82
N GLN A 92 -12.40 -19.32 -4.65
CA GLN A 92 -13.31 -20.43 -4.36
C GLN A 92 -14.65 -20.00 -3.76
N GLN A 93 -14.71 -18.89 -2.99
CA GLN A 93 -15.92 -18.50 -2.25
C GLN A 93 -16.57 -17.21 -2.77
N LYS A 94 -15.82 -16.13 -3.01
CA LYS A 94 -16.38 -14.79 -3.30
C LYS A 94 -16.63 -14.54 -4.80
N ILE A 95 -15.72 -14.93 -5.69
CA ILE A 95 -15.90 -14.77 -7.14
C ILE A 95 -16.88 -15.83 -7.64
N LYS A 96 -18.07 -15.41 -8.08
CA LYS A 96 -19.05 -16.31 -8.70
C LYS A 96 -18.83 -16.43 -10.20
N SER A 97 -19.28 -17.53 -10.79
CA SER A 97 -19.38 -17.69 -12.24
C SER A 97 -20.62 -16.98 -12.78
N GLY A 98 -20.50 -16.35 -13.96
CA GLY A 98 -21.62 -15.70 -14.64
C GLY A 98 -21.97 -14.28 -14.18
N GLU A 99 -21.23 -13.70 -13.22
CA GLU A 99 -21.34 -12.28 -12.91
C GLU A 99 -20.66 -11.44 -14.02
N PRO A 100 -21.17 -10.25 -14.38
CA PRO A 100 -20.57 -9.41 -15.44
C PRO A 100 -19.11 -9.04 -15.21
N ASP A 101 -18.67 -8.97 -13.95
CA ASP A 101 -17.30 -8.62 -13.56
C ASP A 101 -16.45 -9.84 -13.10
N THR A 102 -16.95 -11.08 -13.21
CA THR A 102 -16.18 -12.31 -12.91
C THR A 102 -14.81 -12.28 -13.57
N VAL A 103 -14.73 -11.96 -14.86
CA VAL A 103 -13.47 -11.92 -15.63
C VAL A 103 -12.51 -10.86 -15.07
N LYS A 104 -13.02 -9.68 -14.69
CA LYS A 104 -12.22 -8.60 -14.11
C LYS A 104 -11.61 -9.02 -12.78
N ARG A 105 -12.43 -9.61 -11.88
CA ARG A 105 -11.97 -10.10 -10.57
C ARG A 105 -10.95 -11.25 -10.73
N LEU A 106 -11.18 -12.19 -11.65
CA LEU A 106 -10.24 -13.28 -11.93
C LEU A 106 -8.89 -12.80 -12.46
N VAL A 107 -8.87 -11.85 -13.40
CA VAL A 107 -7.63 -11.29 -13.95
C VAL A 107 -6.83 -10.54 -12.88
N SER A 108 -7.50 -9.76 -12.05
CA SER A 108 -6.85 -9.03 -10.94
C SER A 108 -6.30 -9.97 -9.88
N LEU A 109 -7.06 -11.00 -9.49
CA LEU A 109 -6.59 -12.06 -8.59
C LEU A 109 -5.37 -12.80 -9.17
N HIS A 110 -5.38 -13.12 -10.46
CA HIS A 110 -4.24 -13.77 -11.12
C HIS A 110 -2.98 -12.90 -11.08
N LYS A 111 -3.07 -11.59 -11.36
CA LYS A 111 -1.93 -10.67 -11.22
C LYS A 111 -1.36 -10.66 -9.81
N LEU A 112 -2.22 -10.63 -8.79
CA LEU A 112 -1.80 -10.63 -7.38
C LEU A 112 -1.02 -11.92 -7.05
N LEU A 113 -1.52 -13.08 -7.48
CA LEU A 113 -0.82 -14.36 -7.34
C LEU A 113 0.54 -14.38 -8.08
N CYS A 114 0.62 -13.78 -9.27
CA CYS A 114 1.89 -13.62 -9.99
C CYS A 114 2.86 -12.67 -9.27
N ASN A 115 2.37 -11.54 -8.72
CA ASN A 115 3.17 -10.61 -7.94
C ASN A 115 3.76 -11.29 -6.69
N LEU A 116 3.00 -12.14 -6.00
CA LEU A 116 3.53 -12.95 -4.89
C LEU A 116 4.71 -13.83 -5.34
N VAL A 117 4.61 -14.52 -6.47
CA VAL A 117 5.74 -15.30 -7.01
C VAL A 117 6.95 -14.41 -7.35
N ILE A 118 6.73 -13.20 -7.86
CA ILE A 118 7.81 -12.24 -8.13
C ILE A 118 8.46 -11.77 -6.83
N ILE A 119 7.69 -11.51 -5.76
CA ILE A 119 8.18 -11.15 -4.42
C ILE A 119 9.02 -12.30 -3.81
N LYS A 120 8.65 -13.57 -4.05
CA LYS A 120 9.49 -14.73 -3.66
C LYS A 120 10.84 -14.73 -4.39
N GLN A 121 10.87 -14.31 -5.65
CA GLN A 121 12.08 -14.38 -6.49
C GLN A 121 12.98 -13.14 -6.42
N ASN A 122 12.57 -12.06 -5.75
CA ASN A 122 13.27 -10.76 -5.78
C ASN A 122 13.44 -10.13 -4.39
N VAL A 123 14.23 -9.05 -4.34
CA VAL A 123 14.45 -8.19 -3.16
C VAL A 123 14.23 -6.69 -3.47
N ASP A 124 13.46 -6.39 -4.51
CA ASP A 124 13.12 -5.00 -4.87
C ASP A 124 11.74 -4.63 -4.30
N LEU A 125 11.68 -3.56 -3.52
CA LEU A 125 10.47 -3.10 -2.83
C LEU A 125 9.37 -2.66 -3.81
N LYS A 126 9.70 -2.30 -5.07
CA LYS A 126 8.70 -1.95 -6.09
C LYS A 126 7.68 -3.06 -6.35
N PHE A 127 8.04 -4.32 -6.10
CA PHE A 127 7.14 -5.46 -6.27
C PHE A 127 6.12 -5.56 -5.13
N ILE A 128 6.48 -5.11 -3.93
CA ILE A 128 5.53 -4.91 -2.82
C ILE A 128 4.56 -3.79 -3.18
N GLU A 129 5.07 -2.64 -3.65
CA GLU A 129 4.25 -1.51 -4.09
C GLU A 129 3.26 -1.93 -5.19
N THR A 130 3.75 -2.65 -6.21
CA THR A 130 2.91 -3.18 -7.32
C THR A 130 1.85 -4.18 -6.83
N PHE A 131 2.16 -5.01 -5.82
CA PHE A 131 1.16 -5.87 -5.20
C PHE A 131 0.12 -5.03 -4.45
N SER A 132 0.55 -4.10 -3.59
CA SER A 132 -0.33 -3.27 -2.77
C SER A 132 -1.29 -2.41 -3.61
N ASP A 133 -0.82 -1.81 -4.70
CA ASP A 133 -1.67 -1.02 -5.60
C ASP A 133 -2.77 -1.87 -6.26
N GLU A 134 -2.43 -3.04 -6.81
CA GLU A 134 -3.44 -3.96 -7.39
C GLU A 134 -4.35 -4.53 -6.29
N TRP A 135 -3.84 -4.71 -5.06
CA TRP A 135 -4.60 -5.24 -3.93
C TRP A 135 -5.66 -4.25 -3.45
N GLU A 136 -5.33 -2.96 -3.33
CA GLU A 136 -6.31 -1.92 -3.07
C GLU A 136 -7.38 -1.87 -4.17
N GLN A 137 -6.99 -1.95 -5.46
CA GLN A 137 -7.96 -2.01 -6.55
C GLN A 137 -8.85 -3.27 -6.49
N PHE A 138 -8.32 -4.38 -5.96
CA PHE A 138 -9.04 -5.64 -5.80
C PHE A 138 -10.05 -5.62 -4.65
N LYS A 139 -9.68 -5.10 -3.47
CA LYS A 139 -10.59 -4.94 -2.31
C LYS A 139 -11.87 -4.18 -2.70
N LEU A 140 -11.75 -3.17 -3.56
CA LEU A 140 -12.86 -2.35 -4.06
C LEU A 140 -13.85 -3.09 -4.97
N MET A 141 -13.52 -4.29 -5.49
CA MET A 141 -14.41 -5.05 -6.36
C MET A 141 -15.46 -5.88 -5.62
N PHE A 142 -15.38 -6.02 -4.29
CA PHE A 142 -16.26 -6.90 -3.49
C PHE A 142 -17.32 -6.18 -2.65
N HIS A 143 -17.42 -4.85 -2.74
CA HIS A 143 -18.43 -4.06 -2.00
C HIS A 143 -19.75 -3.93 -2.79
N ARG A 144 -20.90 -4.39 -2.23
CA ARG A 144 -22.29 -3.88 -2.44
C ARG A 144 -23.34 -4.70 -1.66
N GLU A 145 -24.60 -4.28 -1.48
CA GLU A 145 -25.45 -3.28 -2.19
C GLU A 145 -25.38 -1.82 -1.67
N GLY A 146 -25.86 -0.87 -2.48
CA GLY A 146 -25.95 0.56 -2.16
C GLY A 146 -24.64 1.37 -2.24
N TYR A 147 -23.48 0.71 -2.29
CA TYR A 147 -22.17 1.35 -2.21
C TYR A 147 -21.66 1.93 -3.55
N GLU A 148 -21.24 3.20 -3.51
CA GLU A 148 -20.30 3.79 -4.47
C GLU A 148 -18.88 3.69 -3.91
N CYS A 149 -17.91 3.38 -4.76
CA CYS A 149 -16.50 3.29 -4.40
C CYS A 149 -15.95 4.64 -3.91
N ASP A 150 -15.80 4.82 -2.60
CA ASP A 150 -15.25 6.07 -2.04
C ASP A 150 -13.77 6.25 -2.41
N MET A 151 -13.05 5.19 -2.75
CA MET A 151 -11.71 5.29 -3.33
C MET A 151 -11.70 5.92 -4.73
N GLU A 152 -12.77 5.83 -5.52
CA GLU A 152 -12.88 6.59 -6.76
C GLU A 152 -13.11 8.08 -6.46
N LYS A 153 -13.89 8.42 -5.43
CA LYS A 153 -14.06 9.81 -4.95
C LYS A 153 -12.76 10.38 -4.39
N ILE A 154 -11.99 9.57 -3.65
CA ILE A 154 -10.67 9.94 -3.12
C ILE A 154 -9.65 10.08 -4.27
N ARG A 155 -9.67 9.19 -5.27
CA ARG A 155 -8.81 9.28 -6.47
C ARG A 155 -9.12 10.53 -7.28
N MET A 156 -10.40 10.78 -7.58
CA MET A 156 -10.87 12.01 -8.24
C MET A 156 -10.47 13.27 -7.45
N LYS A 157 -10.62 13.27 -6.12
CA LYS A 157 -10.20 14.39 -5.26
C LYS A 157 -8.68 14.59 -5.25
N LYS A 158 -7.89 13.51 -5.25
CA LYS A 158 -6.41 13.53 -5.29
C LYS A 158 -5.90 13.99 -6.66
N GLU A 159 -6.55 13.58 -7.75
CA GLU A 159 -6.27 14.07 -9.12
C GLU A 159 -6.68 15.53 -9.30
N ALA A 160 -7.83 15.95 -8.75
CA ALA A 160 -8.26 17.35 -8.77
C ALA A 160 -7.30 18.25 -7.99
N LEU A 161 -6.88 17.84 -6.78
CA LEU A 161 -5.86 18.56 -5.99
C LEU A 161 -4.51 18.63 -6.72
N LYS A 162 -4.08 17.53 -7.37
CA LYS A 162 -2.85 17.51 -8.16
C LYS A 162 -2.91 18.43 -9.39
N LYS A 163 -4.06 18.50 -10.07
CA LYS A 163 -4.29 19.45 -11.18
C LYS A 163 -4.33 20.90 -10.70
N ALA A 164 -5.00 21.19 -9.57
CA ALA A 164 -5.05 22.52 -8.99
C ALA A 164 -3.65 23.01 -8.55
N ALA A 165 -2.86 22.16 -7.90
CA ALA A 165 -1.48 22.48 -7.53
C ALA A 165 -0.57 22.70 -8.75
N ALA A 166 -0.75 21.93 -9.83
CA ALA A 166 0.00 22.12 -11.07
C ALA A 166 -0.39 23.41 -11.82
N ALA A 167 -1.67 23.81 -11.77
CA ALA A 167 -2.14 25.06 -12.37
C ALA A 167 -1.62 26.29 -11.61
N ALA A 168 -1.67 26.27 -10.27
CA ALA A 168 -1.22 27.38 -9.44
C ALA A 168 0.30 27.70 -9.55
N VAL A 169 1.10 26.76 -10.04
CA VAL A 169 2.54 26.95 -10.32
C VAL A 169 2.79 27.59 -11.69
N HIS A 170 1.80 27.58 -12.59
CA HIS A 170 1.93 28.10 -13.96
C HIS A 170 1.38 29.54 -14.12
N ASP A 171 0.62 30.03 -13.15
CA ASP A 171 -0.19 31.27 -13.26
C ASP A 171 0.42 32.47 -12.49
N HIS A 172 1.63 32.34 -11.94
CA HIS A 172 2.26 33.38 -11.11
C HIS A 172 3.37 34.19 -11.81
N ASP A 173 3.67 33.88 -13.09
CA ASP A 173 4.63 34.62 -13.90
C ASP A 173 3.90 35.43 -14.99
N HIS A 174 3.74 36.74 -14.72
CA HIS A 174 3.13 37.80 -15.57
C HIS A 174 1.60 37.74 -15.73
N GLU A 175 0.78 38.68 -15.24
CA GLU A 175 0.83 40.13 -15.50
C GLU A 175 0.19 40.98 -14.38
N HIS A 176 0.68 42.23 -14.22
CA HIS A 176 -0.16 43.38 -13.86
C HIS A 176 0.48 44.71 -14.32
N GLY A 177 0.07 45.20 -15.50
CA GLY A 177 -0.38 46.59 -15.61
C GLY A 177 -1.85 46.66 -15.13
N ASN A 178 -2.53 47.80 -14.96
CA ASN A 178 -2.25 49.22 -15.21
C ASN A 178 -3.27 50.03 -14.34
N GLU A 179 -3.37 51.37 -14.23
CA GLU A 179 -2.77 52.57 -14.85
C GLU A 179 -3.03 53.78 -13.91
N HIS A 180 -2.32 54.92 -14.04
CA HIS A 180 -2.87 56.24 -13.67
C HIS A 180 -2.06 57.43 -14.25
N GLU A 181 -2.76 58.35 -14.92
CA GLU A 181 -2.21 59.49 -15.67
C GLU A 181 -2.03 60.80 -14.88
N HIS A 182 -1.11 61.67 -15.37
CA HIS A 182 -1.10 63.16 -15.39
C HIS A 182 -1.38 63.98 -14.09
N SER A 183 -0.76 65.15 -13.83
CA SER A 183 0.28 65.97 -14.51
C SER A 183 0.84 67.02 -13.53
N HIS A 184 2.09 67.49 -13.69
CA HIS A 184 2.49 68.93 -13.75
C HIS A 184 4.02 69.14 -13.73
N GLU A 185 4.46 70.25 -14.33
CA GLU A 185 5.85 70.65 -14.54
C GLU A 185 6.50 71.39 -13.34
N HIS A 186 7.80 71.69 -13.53
CA HIS A 186 8.77 72.50 -12.77
C HIS A 186 9.87 71.63 -12.12
N GLY A 187 11.17 71.86 -12.32
CA GLY A 187 11.86 72.83 -13.16
C GLY A 187 13.30 73.08 -12.65
N HIS A 188 14.25 73.22 -13.58
CA HIS A 188 15.64 73.68 -13.39
C HIS A 188 16.71 72.77 -12.71
N ASP A 189 17.83 72.69 -13.45
CA ASP A 189 19.25 72.71 -13.06
C ASP A 189 19.97 71.50 -12.44
N GLY A 190 21.09 71.14 -13.10
CA GLY A 190 22.05 70.14 -12.62
C GLY A 190 22.96 69.57 -13.71
N GLU A 191 23.74 70.40 -14.41
CA GLU A 191 24.93 69.90 -15.12
C GLU A 191 25.87 69.17 -14.13
N HIS A 192 26.45 68.02 -14.52
CA HIS A 192 27.89 67.73 -14.39
C HIS A 192 28.24 66.32 -14.88
N ASP A 193 28.54 66.25 -16.17
CA ASP A 193 29.73 65.69 -16.81
C ASP A 193 30.51 64.45 -16.27
N HIS A 194 31.06 63.72 -17.26
CA HIS A 194 32.30 62.91 -17.26
C HIS A 194 32.36 61.40 -16.89
N LYS A 195 32.69 60.62 -17.95
CA LYS A 195 33.72 59.54 -18.03
C LYS A 195 33.38 58.07 -17.71
N HIS A 196 33.15 57.33 -18.80
CA HIS A 196 33.67 55.97 -19.08
C HIS A 196 35.23 55.92 -19.11
N PRO A 197 35.94 54.75 -19.25
CA PRO A 197 35.55 53.32 -19.23
C PRO A 197 36.50 52.47 -18.30
N PRO A 198 36.98 51.23 -18.61
CA PRO A 198 36.29 49.96 -18.41
C PRO A 198 37.08 48.86 -17.62
N ALA A 199 36.38 47.74 -17.36
CA ALA A 199 36.84 46.34 -17.34
C ALA A 199 37.98 45.87 -16.42
N LYS A 200 37.67 44.80 -15.66
CA LYS A 200 38.44 43.55 -15.58
C LYS A 200 37.50 42.37 -15.37
#